data_AF-A0A2K3L393-F1
#
_entry.id   AF-A0A2K3L393-F1
#
_cell.length_a   1.000
_cell.length_b   1.000
_cell.length_c   1.000
_cell.angle_alpha   90.00
_cell.angle_beta   90.00
_cell.angle_gamma   90.00
#
_symmetry.space_group_name_H-M   'P 1'
#
loop_
_entity.id
_entity.type
_entity.pdbx_description
1 polymer ?
#
loop_
_entity_poly.entity_id
_entity_poly.type
_entity_poly.pdbx_seq_one_letter_code
_entity_poly.pdbx_strand_id
1 'polypeptide(L)'
;MIDDGDRLMEIIKQAVKDGALLVYTLADSSLSSTAEKACKLWGVLSTNVLGPITEDIASHLGVSPSGLPRGASGVPLSDDYFRRIEAIEFTIKQDDGASPQNLAKADIVLTGVDPEKVFGLTINHGVLQDIRKTRAKTLGFSSGSRTNYSEMDYIRGELEFAGRLFAQNPIWPVIDVTAKAVEETAAVVLRLFHDRKNKYTMSSISKRY
;
A
#
# COMPACT_ATOMS: atom_id res chain seq x y z
N MET A 1 -10.38 -0.08 -21.87
CA MET A 1 -9.31 -1.09 -22.00
C MET A 1 -8.69 -0.91 -23.38
N ILE A 2 -7.46 -1.34 -23.62
CA ILE A 2 -6.85 -1.34 -24.96
C ILE A 2 -6.60 -2.79 -25.33
N ASP A 3 -7.50 -3.34 -26.13
CA ASP A 3 -7.55 -4.75 -26.54
C ASP A 3 -7.64 -4.93 -28.06
N ASP A 4 -7.69 -3.83 -28.82
CA ASP A 4 -7.68 -3.82 -30.27
C ASP A 4 -6.69 -2.80 -30.85
N GLY A 5 -6.33 -3.00 -32.12
CA GLY A 5 -5.33 -2.19 -32.82
C GLY A 5 -5.83 -0.79 -33.20
N ASP A 6 -7.12 -0.61 -33.47
CA ASP A 6 -7.66 0.69 -33.87
C ASP A 6 -7.60 1.68 -32.71
N ARG A 7 -8.04 1.23 -31.52
CA ARG A 7 -7.98 2.05 -30.31
C ARG A 7 -6.55 2.37 -29.89
N LEU A 8 -5.63 1.42 -30.04
CA LEU A 8 -4.20 1.66 -29.82
C LEU A 8 -3.69 2.78 -30.73
N MET A 9 -4.00 2.72 -32.02
CA MET A 9 -3.57 3.75 -32.98
C MET A 9 -4.18 5.12 -32.69
N GLU A 10 -5.44 5.21 -32.26
CA GLU A 10 -6.04 6.47 -31.82
C GLU A 10 -5.27 7.12 -30.67
N ILE A 11 -4.87 6.32 -29.68
CA ILE A 11 -4.12 6.79 -28.51
C ILE A 11 -2.72 7.26 -28.92
N ILE A 12 -2.05 6.53 -29.81
CA ILE A 12 -0.73 6.94 -30.32
C ILE A 12 -0.86 8.24 -31.12
N LYS A 13 -1.90 8.39 -31.95
CA LYS A 13 -2.17 9.65 -32.68
C LYS A 13 -2.36 10.81 -31.71
N GLN A 14 -3.06 10.58 -30.61
CA GLN A 14 -3.27 11.60 -29.59
C GLN A 14 -1.96 11.94 -28.88
N ALA A 15 -1.14 10.95 -28.53
CA ALA A 15 0.18 11.17 -27.93
C ALA A 15 1.11 12.00 -28.84
N VAL A 16 1.06 11.81 -30.17
CA VAL A 16 1.78 12.67 -31.13
C VAL A 16 1.32 14.13 -31.02
N LYS A 17 0.00 14.36 -31.03
CA LYS A 17 -0.56 15.73 -30.95
C LYS A 17 -0.17 16.42 -29.66
N ASP A 18 -0.15 15.68 -28.56
CA ASP A 18 0.12 16.22 -27.24
C ASP A 18 1.62 16.28 -26.91
N GLY A 19 2.49 15.70 -27.75
CA GLY A 19 3.92 15.56 -27.47
C GLY A 19 4.19 14.70 -26.22
N ALA A 20 3.34 13.69 -25.99
CA ALA A 20 3.34 12.89 -24.78
C ALA A 20 4.25 11.64 -24.87
N LEU A 21 4.77 11.22 -23.71
CA LEU A 21 5.42 9.92 -23.52
C LEU A 21 4.37 8.81 -23.42
N LEU A 22 4.52 7.74 -24.20
CA LEU A 22 3.68 6.55 -24.09
C LEU A 22 4.33 5.50 -23.16
N VAL A 23 3.83 5.40 -21.93
CA VAL A 23 4.17 4.31 -21.01
C VAL A 23 3.07 3.26 -21.05
N TYR A 24 3.39 2.02 -21.38
CA TYR A 24 2.37 0.98 -21.57
C TYR A 24 2.77 -0.40 -21.05
N THR A 25 1.75 -1.26 -20.90
CA THR A 25 1.87 -2.68 -20.61
C THR A 25 0.84 -3.42 -21.47
N LEU A 26 1.31 -4.24 -22.42
CA LEU A 26 0.45 -5.02 -23.31
C LEU A 26 0.87 -6.49 -23.23
N ALA A 27 -0.07 -7.36 -22.89
CA ALA A 27 0.19 -8.80 -22.78
C ALA A 27 0.29 -9.46 -24.17
N ASP A 28 -0.58 -9.04 -25.09
CA ASP A 28 -0.57 -9.53 -26.47
C ASP A 28 0.68 -9.02 -27.20
N SER A 29 1.47 -9.96 -27.73
CA SER A 29 2.74 -9.67 -28.38
C SER A 29 2.58 -8.92 -29.70
N SER A 30 1.48 -9.15 -30.42
CA SER A 30 1.17 -8.46 -31.68
C SER A 30 0.83 -6.98 -31.43
N LEU A 31 -0.03 -6.69 -30.46
CA LEU A 31 -0.35 -5.33 -30.03
C LEU A 31 0.88 -4.61 -29.49
N SER A 32 1.69 -5.28 -28.67
CA SER A 32 2.95 -4.72 -28.15
C SER A 32 3.92 -4.34 -29.27
N SER A 33 4.13 -5.23 -30.25
CA SER A 33 4.97 -4.96 -31.43
C SER A 33 4.40 -3.85 -32.31
N THR A 34 3.07 -3.77 -32.44
CA THR A 34 2.39 -2.71 -33.18
C THR A 34 2.61 -1.35 -32.51
N ALA A 35 2.45 -1.28 -31.19
CA ALA A 35 2.68 -0.06 -30.41
C ALA A 35 4.11 0.45 -30.59
N GLU A 36 5.11 -0.43 -30.45
CA GLU A 36 6.52 -0.09 -30.59
C GLU A 36 6.83 0.46 -31.99
N LYS A 37 6.38 -0.26 -33.04
CA LYS A 37 6.60 0.15 -34.43
C LYS A 37 5.94 1.49 -34.75
N ALA A 38 4.69 1.68 -34.32
CA ALA A 38 3.94 2.91 -34.55
C ALA A 38 4.56 4.11 -33.83
N CYS A 39 4.96 3.93 -32.56
CA CYS A 39 5.63 5.00 -31.80
C CYS A 39 6.95 5.39 -32.44
N LYS A 40 7.77 4.41 -32.86
CA LYS A 40 9.03 4.67 -33.57
C LYS A 40 8.79 5.41 -34.89
N LEU A 41 7.78 5.01 -35.65
CA LEU A 41 7.46 5.62 -36.94
C LEU A 41 7.02 7.09 -36.78
N TRP A 42 6.28 7.40 -35.72
CA TRP A 42 5.71 8.74 -35.50
C TRP A 42 6.50 9.60 -34.54
N GLY A 43 7.69 9.15 -34.13
CA GLY A 43 8.58 9.91 -33.23
C GLY A 43 8.02 10.08 -31.82
N VAL A 44 7.13 9.19 -31.38
CA VAL A 44 6.63 9.17 -30.00
C VAL A 44 7.62 8.42 -29.13
N LEU A 45 8.10 9.06 -28.06
CA LEU A 45 8.89 8.37 -27.05
C LEU A 45 7.98 7.36 -26.34
N SER A 46 8.39 6.10 -26.28
CA SER A 46 7.57 5.03 -25.71
C SER A 46 8.37 3.99 -24.94
N THR A 47 7.76 3.39 -23.91
CA THR A 47 8.36 2.29 -23.14
C THR A 47 7.33 1.24 -22.71
N ASN A 48 7.64 -0.04 -22.94
CA ASN A 48 6.91 -1.18 -22.38
C ASN A 48 7.50 -1.56 -21.02
N VAL A 49 6.80 -1.26 -19.93
CA VAL A 49 7.35 -1.39 -18.57
C VAL A 49 7.50 -2.85 -18.14
N LEU A 50 6.57 -3.71 -18.53
CA LEU A 50 6.55 -5.11 -18.07
C LEU A 50 7.15 -6.10 -19.07
N GLY A 51 7.37 -5.70 -20.34
CA GLY A 51 7.91 -6.57 -21.39
C GLY A 51 9.22 -7.27 -20.98
N PRO A 52 10.28 -6.52 -20.64
CA PRO A 52 11.57 -7.11 -20.27
C PRO A 52 11.47 -8.06 -19.07
N ILE A 53 10.75 -7.68 -18.02
CA ILE A 53 10.55 -8.51 -16.82
C ILE A 53 9.78 -9.80 -17.18
N THR A 54 8.80 -9.72 -18.08
CA THR A 54 8.03 -10.88 -18.52
C THR A 54 8.90 -11.85 -19.31
N GLU A 55 9.79 -11.35 -20.17
CA GLU A 55 10.75 -12.15 -20.93
C GLU A 55 11.78 -12.83 -20.03
N ASP A 56 12.32 -12.10 -19.04
CA ASP A 56 13.28 -12.65 -18.07
C ASP A 56 12.65 -13.79 -17.25
N ILE A 57 11.40 -13.62 -16.79
CA ILE A 57 10.65 -14.67 -16.07
C ILE A 57 10.39 -15.87 -16.98
N ALA A 58 9.96 -15.64 -18.22
CA ALA A 58 9.70 -16.71 -19.19
C ALA A 58 10.96 -17.53 -19.49
N SER A 59 12.10 -16.85 -19.67
CA SER A 59 13.40 -17.49 -19.86
C SER A 59 13.81 -18.31 -18.64
N HIS A 60 13.66 -17.75 -17.44
CA HIS A 60 14.00 -18.44 -16.19
C HIS A 60 13.14 -19.70 -15.94
N LEU A 61 11.85 -19.63 -16.25
CA LEU A 61 10.90 -20.75 -16.05
C LEU A 61 10.90 -21.75 -17.22
N GLY A 62 11.44 -21.38 -18.38
CA GLY A 62 11.39 -22.19 -19.59
C GLY A 62 9.99 -22.30 -20.20
N VAL A 63 9.12 -21.31 -19.96
CA VAL A 63 7.72 -21.31 -20.42
C VAL A 63 7.39 -19.99 -21.10
N SER A 64 6.76 -20.04 -22.27
CA SER A 64 6.34 -18.85 -23.01
C SER A 64 5.21 -18.08 -22.29
N PRO A 65 5.21 -16.73 -22.35
CA PRO A 65 4.09 -15.94 -21.85
C PRO A 65 2.78 -16.30 -22.57
N SER A 66 1.66 -16.25 -21.84
CA SER A 66 0.35 -16.61 -22.39
C SER A 66 -0.16 -15.65 -23.47
N GLY A 67 0.35 -14.42 -23.51
CA GLY A 67 -0.14 -13.36 -24.40
C GLY A 67 -1.50 -12.78 -23.99
N LEU A 68 -2.10 -13.27 -22.90
CA LEU A 68 -3.46 -12.91 -22.50
C LEU A 68 -3.47 -11.83 -21.41
N PRO A 69 -4.28 -10.76 -21.55
CA PRO A 69 -4.44 -9.79 -20.49
C PRO A 69 -5.19 -10.38 -19.30
N ARG A 70 -5.01 -9.76 -18.12
CA ARG A 70 -5.72 -10.16 -16.90
C ARG A 70 -7.23 -10.13 -17.15
N GLY A 71 -7.90 -11.25 -16.90
CA GLY A 71 -9.36 -11.39 -17.04
C GLY A 71 -9.81 -12.03 -18.36
N ALA A 72 -8.97 -12.07 -19.40
CA ALA A 72 -9.33 -12.74 -20.66
C ALA A 72 -9.43 -14.27 -20.52
N SER A 73 -8.70 -14.84 -19.57
CA SER A 73 -8.55 -16.29 -19.42
C SER A 73 -9.62 -16.94 -18.53
N GLY A 74 -10.54 -16.17 -17.94
CA GLY A 74 -11.51 -16.70 -16.97
C GLY A 74 -10.90 -17.37 -15.74
N VAL A 75 -9.60 -17.12 -15.47
CA VAL A 75 -8.87 -17.73 -14.37
C VAL A 75 -9.57 -17.35 -13.05
N PRO A 76 -10.01 -18.33 -12.24
CA PRO A 76 -10.62 -18.05 -10.97
C PRO A 76 -9.72 -17.20 -10.08
N LEU A 77 -10.33 -16.33 -9.28
CA LEU A 77 -9.60 -15.61 -8.24
C LEU A 77 -8.97 -16.63 -7.28
N SER A 78 -7.71 -16.40 -6.91
CA SER A 78 -6.98 -17.32 -6.03
C SER A 78 -7.46 -17.22 -4.58
N ASP A 79 -7.22 -18.27 -3.80
CA ASP A 79 -7.45 -18.24 -2.35
C ASP A 79 -6.70 -17.09 -1.67
N ASP A 80 -5.51 -16.72 -2.17
CA ASP A 80 -4.75 -15.57 -1.66
C ASP A 80 -5.49 -14.25 -1.89
N TYR A 81 -6.22 -14.10 -3.00
CA TYR A 81 -7.08 -12.95 -3.21
C TYR A 81 -8.18 -12.90 -2.16
N PHE A 82 -8.89 -14.02 -1.94
CA PHE A 82 -9.97 -14.08 -0.95
C PHE A 82 -9.48 -13.82 0.48
N ARG A 83 -8.32 -14.36 0.86
CA ARG A 83 -7.68 -14.05 2.16
C ARG A 83 -7.41 -12.55 2.33
N ARG A 84 -7.04 -11.83 1.27
CA ARG A 84 -6.85 -10.36 1.34
C ARG A 84 -8.19 -9.65 1.57
N ILE A 85 -9.26 -10.09 0.91
CA ILE A 85 -10.60 -9.53 1.10
C ILE A 85 -11.05 -9.75 2.55
N GLU A 86 -10.91 -10.96 3.07
CA GLU A 86 -11.22 -11.29 4.46
C GLU A 86 -10.42 -10.42 5.44
N ALA A 87 -9.12 -10.21 5.19
CA ALA A 87 -8.28 -9.35 6.02
C ALA A 87 -8.72 -7.88 5.99
N ILE A 88 -9.10 -7.35 4.82
CA ILE A 88 -9.63 -5.99 4.68
C ILE A 88 -10.95 -5.87 5.44
N GLU A 89 -11.88 -6.80 5.25
CA GLU A 89 -13.16 -6.79 5.94
C GLU A 89 -12.99 -6.88 7.46
N PHE A 90 -12.11 -7.76 7.92
CA PHE A 90 -11.79 -7.88 9.35
C PHE A 90 -11.28 -6.54 9.90
N THR A 91 -10.37 -5.88 9.19
CA THR A 91 -9.81 -4.59 9.62
C THR A 91 -10.87 -3.49 9.68
N ILE A 92 -11.73 -3.38 8.66
CA ILE A 92 -12.81 -2.37 8.62
C ILE A 92 -13.83 -2.61 9.74
N LYS A 93 -14.22 -3.87 9.99
CA LYS A 93 -15.21 -4.23 11.02
C LYS A 93 -14.71 -3.98 12.44
N GLN A 94 -13.40 -3.94 12.65
CA GLN A 94 -12.76 -3.83 13.97
C GLN A 94 -12.07 -2.48 14.19
N ASP A 95 -12.17 -1.53 13.25
CA ASP A 95 -11.63 -0.18 13.42
C ASP A 95 -12.49 0.60 14.42
N ASP A 96 -12.04 0.66 15.67
CA ASP A 96 -12.64 1.44 16.76
C ASP A 96 -12.12 2.89 16.81
N GLY A 97 -11.49 3.34 15.71
CA GLY A 97 -10.63 4.52 15.55
C GLY A 97 -11.21 5.90 15.92
N ALA A 98 -12.33 5.96 16.62
CA ALA A 98 -12.95 7.19 17.10
C ALA A 98 -12.71 7.50 18.60
N SER A 99 -12.16 6.61 19.44
CA SER A 99 -12.04 6.93 20.88
C SER A 99 -10.90 6.25 21.67
N PRO A 100 -9.63 6.63 21.46
CA PRO A 100 -8.51 6.24 22.33
C PRO A 100 -8.73 6.59 23.81
N GLN A 101 -9.46 7.67 24.10
CA GLN A 101 -9.85 8.05 25.47
C GLN A 101 -10.74 7.03 26.20
N ASN A 102 -11.36 6.10 25.48
CA ASN A 102 -12.21 5.08 26.12
C ASN A 102 -11.37 4.00 26.81
N LEU A 103 -10.11 3.83 26.42
CA LEU A 103 -9.23 2.84 27.07
C LEU A 103 -9.00 3.16 28.56
N ALA A 104 -8.89 4.45 28.90
CA ALA A 104 -8.74 4.90 30.29
C ALA A 104 -10.05 4.90 31.09
N LYS A 105 -11.21 4.77 30.42
CA LYS A 105 -12.55 4.73 31.03
C LYS A 105 -13.19 3.34 30.97
N ALA A 106 -12.50 2.36 30.39
CA ALA A 106 -13.03 1.04 30.21
C ALA A 106 -13.06 0.32 31.57
N ASP A 107 -14.24 -0.10 31.99
CA ASP A 107 -14.40 -0.94 33.19
C ASP A 107 -13.77 -2.32 33.00
N ILE A 108 -13.71 -2.81 31.75
CA ILE A 108 -13.11 -4.09 31.38
C ILE A 108 -12.33 -3.89 30.07
N VAL A 109 -11.05 -4.30 30.08
CA VAL A 109 -10.22 -4.40 28.88
C VAL A 109 -9.98 -5.90 28.63
N LEU A 110 -10.53 -6.42 27.53
CA LEU A 110 -10.27 -7.80 27.11
C LEU A 110 -8.95 -7.85 26.34
N THR A 111 -7.90 -8.36 26.98
CA THR A 111 -6.59 -8.56 26.34
C THR A 111 -6.36 -10.04 26.06
N GLY A 112 -6.11 -10.39 24.80
CA GLY A 112 -5.74 -11.76 24.39
C GLY A 112 -4.85 -11.78 23.15
N VAL A 113 -4.15 -10.67 22.88
CA VAL A 113 -3.31 -10.53 21.69
C VAL A 113 -1.94 -11.11 21.98
N ASP A 114 -1.48 -11.98 21.09
CA ASP A 114 -0.11 -12.47 21.10
C ASP A 114 0.87 -11.28 21.01
N PRO A 115 1.73 -11.06 22.03
CA PRO A 115 2.61 -9.90 22.08
C PRO A 115 3.64 -9.89 20.94
N GLU A 116 3.92 -11.03 20.30
CA GLU A 116 4.80 -11.08 19.11
C GLU A 116 4.14 -10.47 17.87
N LYS A 117 2.82 -10.26 17.88
CA LYS A 117 2.03 -9.67 16.79
C LYS A 117 1.68 -8.20 17.03
N VAL A 118 2.12 -7.62 18.14
CA VAL A 118 1.86 -6.22 18.47
C VAL A 118 3.03 -5.35 18.00
N PHE A 119 2.70 -4.25 17.32
CA PHE A 119 3.63 -3.25 16.82
C PHE A 119 3.17 -1.87 17.26
N GLY A 120 4.01 -1.16 18.00
CA GLY A 120 3.76 0.22 18.37
C GLY A 120 4.09 1.16 17.20
N LEU A 121 3.25 2.15 16.95
CA LEU A 121 3.54 3.23 16.02
C LEU A 121 3.66 4.54 16.80
N THR A 122 4.71 5.31 16.52
CA THR A 122 4.90 6.64 17.12
C THR A 122 5.13 7.68 16.04
N ILE A 123 4.86 8.94 16.36
CA ILE A 123 4.94 10.06 15.43
C ILE A 123 5.43 11.31 16.15
N ASN A 124 6.18 12.15 15.45
CA ASN A 124 6.58 13.44 15.94
C ASN A 124 5.36 14.34 16.21
N HIS A 125 5.41 15.01 17.37
CA HIS A 125 4.39 15.94 17.84
C HIS A 125 3.97 17.00 16.80
N GLY A 126 4.94 17.62 16.12
CA GLY A 126 4.67 18.68 15.15
C GLY A 126 3.93 18.17 13.92
N VAL A 127 4.43 17.07 13.34
CA VAL A 127 3.80 16.44 12.16
C VAL A 127 2.39 15.92 12.49
N LEU A 128 2.21 15.30 13.66
CA LEU A 128 0.88 14.86 14.10
C LEU A 128 -0.08 16.04 14.25
N GLN A 129 0.39 17.17 14.77
CA GLN A 129 -0.43 18.37 14.87
C GLN A 129 -0.87 18.87 13.49
N ASP A 130 0.04 18.93 12.52
CA ASP A 130 -0.28 19.40 11.17
C ASP A 130 -1.29 18.48 10.46
N ILE A 131 -1.14 17.16 10.64
CA ILE A 131 -2.11 16.17 10.16
C ILE A 131 -3.48 16.40 10.80
N ARG A 132 -3.56 16.55 12.13
CA ARG A 132 -4.83 16.76 12.85
C ARG A 132 -5.50 18.08 12.47
N LYS A 133 -4.74 19.16 12.34
CA LYS A 133 -5.22 20.46 11.85
C LYS A 133 -5.81 20.36 10.44
N THR A 134 -5.13 19.65 9.54
CA THR A 134 -5.60 19.46 8.17
C THR A 134 -6.90 18.66 8.13
N ARG A 135 -6.99 17.56 8.88
CA ARG A 135 -8.20 16.74 8.98
C ARG A 135 -9.38 17.51 9.59
N ALA A 136 -9.14 18.28 10.65
CA ALA A 136 -10.18 19.09 11.29
C ALA A 136 -10.80 20.10 10.30
N LYS A 137 -9.97 20.73 9.46
CA LYS A 137 -10.45 21.63 8.40
C LYS A 137 -11.30 20.91 7.35
N THR A 138 -10.83 19.76 6.86
CA THR A 138 -11.53 18.96 5.84
C THR A 138 -12.88 18.41 6.34
N LEU A 139 -12.99 18.13 7.63
CA LEU A 139 -14.23 17.64 8.27
C LEU A 139 -15.23 18.77 8.59
N GLY A 140 -14.98 20.01 8.18
CA GLY A 140 -15.92 21.12 8.36
C GLY A 140 -16.01 21.66 9.78
N PHE A 141 -15.02 21.38 10.64
CA PHE A 141 -14.95 21.98 11.97
C PHE A 141 -14.55 23.46 11.85
N SER A 142 -15.55 24.33 11.77
CA SER A 142 -15.39 25.78 11.90
C SER A 142 -14.85 26.14 13.29
N SER A 143 -13.95 27.12 13.33
CA SER A 143 -13.07 27.56 14.44
C SER A 143 -13.70 27.92 15.81
N GLY A 144 -14.94 27.51 16.10
CA GLY A 144 -15.67 27.81 17.34
C GLY A 144 -15.95 26.62 18.26
N SER A 145 -15.74 25.38 17.81
CA SER A 145 -15.97 24.20 18.66
C SER A 145 -14.63 23.68 19.21
N ARG A 146 -14.38 23.88 20.51
CA ARG A 146 -13.18 23.46 21.26
C ARG A 146 -13.00 21.94 21.17
N THR A 147 -12.40 21.47 20.09
CA THR A 147 -11.90 20.10 20.01
C THR A 147 -10.44 20.14 20.45
N ASN A 148 -10.18 19.74 21.69
CA ASN A 148 -8.84 19.53 22.28
C ASN A 148 -7.93 18.60 21.45
N TYR A 149 -8.48 18.00 20.39
CA TYR A 149 -7.86 17.07 19.46
C TYR A 149 -6.57 17.59 18.78
N SER A 150 -6.48 18.90 18.48
CA SER A 150 -5.33 19.50 17.77
C SER A 150 -4.41 20.36 18.65
N GLU A 151 -4.71 20.45 19.95
CA GLU A 151 -3.93 21.24 20.90
C GLU A 151 -2.65 20.49 21.30
N MET A 152 -1.52 21.21 21.33
CA MET A 152 -0.20 20.59 21.50
C MET A 152 -0.05 19.85 22.83
N ASP A 153 -0.68 20.35 23.89
CA ASP A 153 -0.57 19.74 25.22
C ASP A 153 -1.29 18.40 25.29
N TYR A 154 -2.41 18.25 24.58
CA TYR A 154 -3.11 16.97 24.46
C TYR A 154 -2.33 15.98 23.61
N ILE A 155 -1.77 16.44 22.48
CA ILE A 155 -0.92 15.61 21.61
C ILE A 155 0.29 15.09 22.39
N ARG A 156 0.94 15.95 23.18
CA ARG A 156 2.07 15.55 24.02
C ARG A 156 1.66 14.51 25.06
N GLY A 157 0.56 14.73 25.78
CA GLY A 157 0.06 13.78 26.76
C GLY A 157 -0.28 12.41 26.17
N GLU A 158 -0.83 12.38 24.95
CA GLU A 158 -1.15 11.14 24.23
C GLU A 158 0.12 10.38 23.81
N LEU A 159 1.10 11.08 23.25
CA LEU A 159 2.38 10.46 22.86
C LEU A 159 3.20 10.00 24.06
N GLU A 160 3.17 10.73 25.17
CA GLU A 160 3.81 10.31 26.43
C GLU A 160 3.12 9.07 27.02
N PHE A 161 1.78 9.01 26.98
CA PHE A 161 1.04 7.82 27.40
C PHE A 161 1.41 6.61 26.55
N ALA A 162 1.41 6.75 25.22
CA ALA A 162 1.83 5.69 24.31
C ALA A 162 3.28 5.26 24.56
N GLY A 163 4.20 6.21 24.77
CA GLY A 163 5.59 5.93 25.11
C GLY A 163 5.75 5.12 26.40
N ARG A 164 4.99 5.43 27.45
CA ARG A 164 4.98 4.63 28.69
C ARG A 164 4.43 3.22 28.45
N LEU A 165 3.36 3.09 27.67
CA LEU A 165 2.78 1.79 27.33
C LEU A 165 3.77 0.91 26.56
N PHE A 166 4.47 1.48 25.59
CA PHE A 166 5.50 0.76 24.83
C PHE A 166 6.69 0.37 25.71
N ALA A 167 7.12 1.26 26.62
CA ALA A 167 8.20 0.97 27.55
C ALA A 167 7.88 -0.19 28.52
N GLN A 168 6.61 -0.37 28.89
CA GLN A 168 6.15 -1.50 29.70
C GLN A 168 6.12 -2.82 28.91
N ASN A 169 6.14 -2.76 27.58
CA ASN A 169 6.05 -3.91 26.68
C ASN A 169 7.27 -3.98 25.75
N PRO A 170 8.47 -4.31 26.26
CA PRO A 170 9.72 -4.23 25.50
C PRO A 170 9.81 -5.19 24.30
N ILE A 171 8.91 -6.17 24.22
CA ILE A 171 8.81 -7.10 23.07
C ILE A 171 8.22 -6.39 21.85
N TRP A 172 7.45 -5.31 22.02
CA TRP A 172 6.77 -4.64 20.91
C TRP A 172 7.77 -3.74 20.16
N PRO A 173 7.96 -3.93 18.84
CA PRO A 173 8.72 -2.98 18.05
C PRO A 173 7.96 -1.67 18.01
N VAL A 174 8.66 -0.56 18.23
CA VAL A 174 8.10 0.78 18.06
C VAL A 174 8.66 1.40 16.78
N ILE A 175 7.78 1.69 15.84
CA ILE A 175 8.13 2.22 14.52
C ILE A 175 7.76 3.70 14.49
N ASP A 176 8.74 4.56 14.22
CA ASP A 176 8.49 5.98 13.96
C ASP A 176 7.99 6.17 12.52
N VAL A 177 6.78 6.70 12.38
CA VAL A 177 6.08 6.90 11.09
C VAL A 177 6.11 8.34 10.60
N THR A 178 6.81 9.26 11.28
CA THR A 178 6.76 10.72 11.06
C THR A 178 6.87 11.15 9.60
N ALA A 179 7.75 10.54 8.83
CA ALA A 179 7.97 10.87 7.42
C ALA A 179 7.87 9.63 6.53
N LYS A 180 7.10 8.62 6.97
CA LYS A 180 6.96 7.34 6.24
C LYS A 180 5.63 7.28 5.53
N ALA A 181 5.66 6.79 4.29
CA ALA A 181 4.44 6.38 3.61
C ALA A 181 3.81 5.16 4.31
N VAL A 182 2.53 4.91 4.05
CA VAL A 182 1.82 3.75 4.61
C VAL A 182 2.46 2.45 4.13
N GLU A 183 2.88 2.42 2.87
CA GLU A 183 3.53 1.29 2.21
C GLU A 183 4.89 0.98 2.85
N GLU A 184 5.67 2.01 3.18
CA GLU A 184 6.97 1.84 3.85
C GLU A 184 6.78 1.29 5.27
N THR A 185 5.80 1.82 6.01
CA THR A 185 5.47 1.33 7.35
C THR A 185 5.00 -0.11 7.31
N ALA A 186 4.13 -0.46 6.34
CA ALA A 186 3.66 -1.82 6.13
C ALA A 186 4.81 -2.78 5.80
N ALA A 187 5.76 -2.36 4.96
CA ALA A 187 6.94 -3.17 4.64
C ALA A 187 7.81 -3.44 5.88
N VAL A 188 8.00 -2.44 6.75
CA VAL A 188 8.74 -2.61 8.02
C VAL A 188 8.01 -3.60 8.95
N VAL A 189 6.69 -3.44 9.13
CA VAL A 189 5.88 -4.35 9.96
C VAL A 189 5.95 -5.77 9.43
N LEU A 190 5.74 -5.97 8.12
CA LEU A 190 5.79 -7.30 7.50
C LEU A 190 7.17 -7.95 7.65
N ARG A 191 8.25 -7.19 7.47
CA ARG A 191 9.61 -7.70 7.68
C ARG A 191 9.80 -8.18 9.12
N LEU A 192 9.49 -7.35 10.11
CA LEU A 192 9.64 -7.70 11.52
C LEU A 192 8.77 -8.90 11.91
N PHE A 193 7.55 -8.97 11.38
CA PHE A 193 6.66 -10.10 11.59
C PHE A 193 7.22 -11.40 11.02
N HIS A 194 7.74 -11.38 9.79
CA HIS A 194 8.33 -12.55 9.15
C HIS A 194 9.65 -12.99 9.81
N ASP A 195 10.50 -12.06 10.22
CA ASP A 195 11.76 -12.35 10.92
C ASP A 195 11.51 -13.08 12.25
N ARG A 196 10.44 -12.70 12.98
CA ARG A 196 10.01 -13.40 14.21
C ARG A 196 9.54 -14.83 13.93
N LYS A 197 8.79 -15.00 12.84
CA LYS A 197 8.22 -16.30 12.44
C LYS A 197 9.28 -17.28 11.93
N ASN A 198 10.32 -16.78 11.26
CA ASN A 198 11.36 -17.58 10.61
C ASN A 198 12.73 -17.38 11.28
N LYS A 199 12.92 -17.98 12.47
CA LYS A 199 14.12 -17.80 13.31
C LYS A 199 15.47 -18.26 12.70
N TYR A 200 15.51 -18.87 11.51
CA TYR A 200 16.70 -19.58 11.00
C TYR A 200 17.04 -19.41 9.50
N THR A 201 16.52 -18.39 8.81
CA THR A 201 16.86 -18.12 7.39
C THR A 201 17.07 -16.63 7.15
N MET A 202 17.83 -16.25 6.10
CA MET A 202 18.02 -14.84 5.72
C MET A 202 16.69 -14.09 5.70
N SER A 203 16.66 -12.91 6.35
CA SER A 203 15.48 -12.06 6.49
C SER A 203 14.93 -11.69 5.12
N SER A 204 13.84 -12.34 4.68
CA SER A 204 13.14 -12.01 3.44
C SER A 204 11.65 -12.33 3.54
N ILE A 205 10.85 -11.57 2.79
CA ILE A 205 9.41 -11.85 2.64
C ILE A 205 9.25 -12.81 1.48
N SER A 206 8.81 -14.03 1.76
CA SER A 206 8.66 -15.10 0.75
C SER A 206 7.20 -15.41 0.47
N LYS A 207 6.84 -15.62 -0.79
CA LYS A 207 5.52 -16.11 -1.22
C LYS A 207 5.67 -17.26 -2.20
N ARG A 208 4.83 -18.29 -2.03
CA ARG A 208 4.69 -19.40 -3.00
C ARG A 208 3.56 -19.07 -3.99
N TYR A 209 3.79 -19.40 -5.24
CA TYR A 209 2.87 -19.23 -6.37
C TYR A 209 2.54 -20.59 -6.96
#